data_AF-A0A812SLG2-F1
#
_entry.id   AF-A0A812SLG2-F1
#
_cell.length_a   1.000
_cell.length_b   1.000
_cell.length_c   1.000
_cell.angle_alpha   90.00
_cell.angle_beta   90.00
_cell.angle_gamma   90.00
#
_symmetry.space_group_name_H-M   'P 1'
#
loop_
_entity.id
_entity.type
_entity.pdbx_description
1 polymer ?
#
loop_
_entity_poly.entity_id
_entity_poly.type
_entity_poly.pdbx_seq_one_letter_code
_entity_poly.pdbx_strand_id
1 'polypeptide(L)'
;MACGLRELCHAAWPEEDYPTVDIFGKINPTPIALLFGLMLVNAYLKDTGLWQRVEELLDSESPRKLLLKVCFMAASTSAVLTNDTTCLVLTPVVLNLCRRRGAKTSIPFLLAVATSSNIGSSLTIIGNPQNALIASISPGLTFLNFAEAMLLPVILGLAMNTCALCLYFRKDLLFTAPEPVEEIDVELAAPQSKCLWRFYMVAVAVIVTAMVVGWVFNMATDDVALAAGSTLMLLRALRRRAAGDDL
;
A
#
# COMPACT_ATOMS: atom_id res chain seq x y z
N MET A 1 28.33 -41.74 13.37
CA MET A 1 27.09 -40.96 13.65
C MET A 1 26.36 -40.48 12.39
N ALA A 2 27.04 -40.25 11.25
CA ALA A 2 26.40 -39.81 10.00
C ALA A 2 25.55 -40.87 9.26
N CYS A 3 25.79 -42.18 9.49
CA CYS A 3 25.08 -43.25 8.78
C CYS A 3 23.62 -43.42 9.23
N GLY A 4 23.33 -43.24 10.53
CA GLY A 4 21.97 -43.38 11.07
C GLY A 4 21.04 -42.21 10.74
N LEU A 5 21.59 -41.00 10.50
CA LEU A 5 20.77 -39.84 10.10
C LEU A 5 20.22 -39.99 8.68
N ARG A 6 20.99 -40.62 7.78
CA ARG A 6 20.59 -40.83 6.39
C ARG A 6 19.47 -41.86 6.27
N GLU A 7 19.53 -42.93 7.06
CA GLU A 7 18.46 -43.92 7.14
C GLU A 7 17.19 -43.36 7.80
N LEU A 8 17.33 -42.50 8.82
CA LEU A 8 16.19 -41.78 9.41
C LEU A 8 15.54 -40.79 8.41
N CYS A 9 16.32 -40.11 7.57
CA CYS A 9 15.79 -39.25 6.52
C CYS A 9 15.04 -40.05 5.44
N HIS A 10 15.57 -41.19 4.99
CA HIS A 10 14.89 -42.04 3.99
C HIS A 10 13.66 -42.77 4.58
N ALA A 11 13.65 -43.08 5.88
CA ALA A 11 12.49 -43.67 6.55
C ALA A 11 11.39 -42.63 6.85
N ALA A 12 11.76 -41.37 7.11
CA ALA A 12 10.82 -40.27 7.34
C ALA A 12 10.28 -39.67 6.04
N TRP A 13 11.05 -39.78 4.95
CA TRP A 13 10.68 -39.31 3.62
C TRP A 13 11.03 -40.41 2.60
N PRO A 14 10.18 -41.44 2.45
CA PRO A 14 10.37 -42.41 1.38
C PRO A 14 10.44 -41.63 0.07
N GLU A 15 11.41 -41.96 -0.79
CA GLU A 15 11.43 -41.50 -2.18
C GLU A 15 10.22 -42.13 -2.90
N GLU A 16 9.03 -41.61 -2.60
CA GLU A 16 7.87 -41.79 -3.45
C GLU A 16 8.20 -41.08 -4.76
N ASP A 17 8.08 -41.81 -5.88
CA ASP A 17 8.05 -41.25 -7.22
C ASP A 17 6.85 -40.29 -7.29
N TYR A 18 7.03 -39.07 -6.80
CA TYR A 18 6.07 -38.01 -7.01
C TYR A 18 6.00 -37.83 -8.53
N PRO A 19 4.80 -37.93 -9.14
CA PRO A 19 4.67 -37.66 -10.56
C PRO A 19 5.34 -36.32 -10.83
N THR A 20 6.23 -36.23 -11.84
CA THR A 20 6.96 -35.00 -12.15
C THR A 20 5.95 -33.88 -12.32
N VAL A 21 5.75 -33.12 -11.26
CA VAL A 21 4.82 -32.01 -11.26
C VAL A 21 5.46 -31.01 -12.19
N ASP A 22 4.79 -30.69 -13.29
CA ASP A 22 5.21 -29.58 -14.12
C ASP A 22 5.06 -28.30 -13.31
N ILE A 23 6.13 -27.91 -12.62
CA ILE A 23 6.19 -26.74 -11.75
C ILE A 23 5.90 -25.50 -12.59
N PHE A 24 6.40 -25.46 -13.83
CA PHE A 24 6.21 -24.35 -14.75
C PHE A 24 4.77 -24.30 -15.28
N GLY A 25 4.16 -25.46 -15.57
CA GLY A 25 2.74 -25.56 -15.93
C GLY A 25 1.77 -25.15 -14.81
N LYS A 26 2.21 -25.16 -13.56
CA LYS A 26 1.44 -24.65 -12.40
C LYS A 26 1.58 -23.14 -12.19
N ILE A 27 2.52 -22.46 -12.87
CA ILE A 27 2.66 -21.01 -12.78
C ILE A 27 1.53 -20.37 -13.57
N ASN A 28 0.58 -19.75 -12.86
CA ASN A 28 -0.44 -18.96 -13.51
C ASN A 28 0.11 -17.54 -13.80
N PRO A 29 0.26 -17.14 -15.08
CA PRO A 29 0.82 -15.83 -15.42
C PRO A 29 -0.13 -14.67 -15.10
N THR A 30 -1.44 -14.91 -15.04
CA THR A 30 -2.48 -13.88 -14.87
C THR A 30 -2.34 -13.11 -13.56
N PRO A 31 -2.23 -13.76 -12.37
CA PRO A 31 -1.97 -13.02 -11.14
C PRO A 31 -0.61 -12.30 -11.15
N ILE A 32 0.43 -12.91 -11.71
CA ILE A 32 1.76 -12.30 -11.76
C ILE A 32 1.73 -10.99 -12.55
N ALA A 33 1.08 -11.00 -13.71
CA ALA A 33 0.83 -9.84 -14.54
C ALA A 33 0.03 -8.76 -13.80
N LEU A 34 -1.07 -9.14 -13.14
CA LEU A 34 -1.91 -8.25 -12.35
C LEU A 34 -1.14 -7.58 -11.20
N LEU A 35 -0.37 -8.35 -10.44
CA LEU A 35 0.45 -7.85 -9.33
C LEU A 35 1.55 -6.92 -9.83
N PHE A 36 2.22 -7.28 -10.93
CA PHE A 36 3.26 -6.48 -11.53
C PHE A 36 2.73 -5.12 -12.02
N GLY A 37 1.59 -5.11 -12.72
CA GLY A 37 0.92 -3.88 -13.16
C GLY A 37 0.54 -2.97 -11.99
N LEU A 38 0.01 -3.54 -10.90
CA LEU A 38 -0.34 -2.78 -9.70
C LEU A 38 0.90 -2.19 -9.01
N MET A 39 1.98 -2.95 -8.89
CA MET A 39 3.25 -2.47 -8.33
C MET A 39 3.87 -1.34 -9.16
N LEU A 40 3.73 -1.39 -10.49
CA LEU A 40 4.16 -0.33 -11.42
C LEU A 40 3.41 0.98 -11.18
N VAL A 41 2.08 0.91 -11.06
CA VAL A 41 1.22 2.06 -10.75
C VAL A 41 1.61 2.67 -9.40
N ASN A 42 1.82 1.82 -8.39
CA ASN A 42 2.25 2.22 -7.05
C ASN A 42 3.61 2.93 -7.03
N ALA A 43 4.57 2.44 -7.81
CA ALA A 43 5.88 3.07 -7.95
C ALA A 43 5.84 4.45 -8.64
N TYR A 44 4.80 4.72 -9.45
CA TYR A 44 4.56 6.03 -10.07
C TYR A 44 3.88 7.01 -9.11
N LEU A 45 2.97 6.51 -8.26
CA LEU A 45 2.22 7.28 -7.25
C LEU A 45 3.09 7.94 -6.18
N LYS A 46 4.25 7.34 -5.87
CA LYS A 46 5.20 7.86 -4.88
C LYS A 46 5.70 9.29 -5.22
N ASP A 47 5.81 9.63 -6.50
CA ASP A 47 6.45 10.86 -6.99
C ASP A 47 5.47 12.05 -7.18
N THR A 48 4.22 11.93 -6.72
CA THR A 48 3.14 12.87 -7.07
C THR A 48 3.07 14.14 -6.22
N GLY A 49 3.87 14.24 -5.15
CA GLY A 49 3.89 15.38 -4.24
C GLY A 49 2.53 15.73 -3.62
N LEU A 50 1.61 14.75 -3.54
CA LEU A 50 0.29 14.90 -2.91
C LEU A 50 0.35 15.20 -1.41
N TRP A 51 1.53 15.05 -0.85
CA TRP A 51 1.76 14.77 0.55
C TRP A 51 1.74 16.01 1.44
N GLN A 52 2.00 17.19 0.87
CA GLN A 52 1.83 18.48 1.58
C GLN A 52 0.39 18.69 2.03
N ARG A 53 -0.59 18.38 1.15
CA ARG A 53 -2.01 18.51 1.48
C ARG A 53 -2.45 17.47 2.52
N VAL A 54 -1.86 16.27 2.45
CA VAL A 54 -2.11 15.20 3.44
C VAL A 54 -1.54 15.60 4.81
N GLU A 55 -0.37 16.22 4.84
CA GLU A 55 0.23 16.76 6.07
C GLU A 55 -0.68 17.79 6.74
N GLU A 56 -1.21 18.75 5.97
CA GLU A 56 -2.16 19.75 6.48
C GLU A 56 -3.45 19.11 7.05
N LEU A 57 -3.96 18.07 6.39
CA LEU A 57 -5.16 17.37 6.85
C LEU A 57 -4.90 16.55 8.13
N LEU A 58 -3.72 15.93 8.23
CA LEU A 58 -3.30 15.15 9.38
C LEU A 58 -2.95 16.04 10.58
N ASP A 59 -2.47 17.25 10.34
CA ASP A 59 -2.00 18.14 11.40
C ASP A 59 -3.06 18.36 12.48
N SER A 60 -2.64 18.23 13.72
CA SER A 60 -3.50 18.38 14.89
C SER A 60 -2.69 18.72 16.12
N GLU A 61 -3.23 19.62 16.94
CA GLU A 61 -2.64 20.03 18.22
C GLU A 61 -2.74 18.96 19.31
N SER A 62 -3.61 17.95 19.14
CA SER A 62 -3.76 16.86 20.10
C SER A 62 -3.13 15.57 19.55
N PRO A 63 -2.23 14.91 20.30
CA PRO A 63 -1.59 13.67 19.87
C PRO A 63 -2.60 12.54 19.62
N ARG A 64 -3.68 12.51 20.40
CA ARG A 64 -4.77 11.54 20.20
C ARG A 64 -5.54 11.82 18.91
N LYS A 65 -5.89 13.08 18.65
CA LYS A 65 -6.58 13.45 17.40
C LYS A 65 -5.70 13.19 16.19
N LEU A 66 -4.39 13.47 16.29
CA LEU A 66 -3.41 13.12 15.26
C LEU A 66 -3.41 11.60 15.01
N LEU A 67 -3.33 10.79 16.05
CA LEU A 67 -3.34 9.33 15.92
C LEU A 67 -4.61 8.83 15.21
N LEU A 68 -5.79 9.33 15.60
CA LEU A 68 -7.05 8.98 14.94
C LEU A 68 -7.06 9.36 13.46
N LYS A 69 -6.60 10.58 13.14
CA LYS A 69 -6.47 11.05 11.75
C LYS A 69 -5.52 10.17 10.95
N VAL A 70 -4.39 9.79 11.51
CA VAL A 70 -3.41 8.89 10.89
C VAL A 70 -4.02 7.51 10.63
N CYS A 71 -4.71 6.91 11.60
CA CYS A 71 -5.39 5.63 11.42
C CYS A 71 -6.40 5.69 10.27
N PHE A 72 -7.27 6.70 10.28
CA PHE A 72 -8.31 6.86 9.27
C PHE A 72 -7.72 7.13 7.88
N MET A 73 -6.73 8.02 7.78
CA MET A 73 -6.07 8.37 6.51
C MET A 73 -5.30 7.18 5.94
N ALA A 74 -4.57 6.44 6.78
CA ALA A 74 -3.85 5.26 6.34
C ALA A 74 -4.82 4.16 5.87
N ALA A 75 -5.93 3.95 6.57
CA ALA A 75 -6.92 2.97 6.15
C ALA A 75 -7.60 3.35 4.83
N SER A 76 -8.05 4.60 4.68
CA SER A 76 -8.74 5.05 3.47
C SER A 76 -7.81 5.13 2.25
N THR A 77 -6.58 5.60 2.44
CA THR A 77 -5.58 5.67 1.35
C THR A 77 -5.18 4.27 0.90
N SER A 78 -4.98 3.34 1.85
CA SER A 78 -4.58 1.96 1.56
C SER A 78 -5.65 1.16 0.83
N ALA A 79 -6.93 1.46 1.10
CA ALA A 79 -8.05 0.89 0.34
C ALA A 79 -8.02 1.25 -1.17
N VAL A 80 -7.22 2.24 -1.59
CA VAL A 80 -7.12 2.70 -2.98
C VAL A 80 -5.73 2.48 -3.57
N LEU A 81 -4.67 2.83 -2.84
CA LEU A 81 -3.28 2.89 -3.34
C LEU A 81 -2.40 1.70 -2.93
N THR A 82 -2.95 0.73 -2.21
CA THR A 82 -2.28 -0.36 -1.50
C THR A 82 -1.56 0.00 -0.20
N ASN A 83 -1.43 -1.00 0.67
CA ASN A 83 -0.77 -0.89 1.97
C ASN A 83 0.71 -0.49 1.86
N ASP A 84 1.46 -1.10 0.93
CA ASP A 84 2.90 -0.84 0.76
C ASP A 84 3.16 0.61 0.34
N THR A 85 2.44 1.09 -0.69
CA THR A 85 2.52 2.49 -1.14
C THR A 85 2.15 3.43 0.01
N THR A 86 1.05 3.15 0.70
CA THR A 86 0.55 3.98 1.80
C THR A 86 1.58 4.09 2.92
N CYS A 87 2.26 2.99 3.28
CA CYS A 87 3.30 2.99 4.28
C CYS A 87 4.52 3.80 3.84
N LEU A 88 5.02 3.59 2.63
CA LEU A 88 6.18 4.32 2.11
C LEU A 88 5.95 5.83 2.06
N VAL A 89 4.71 6.22 1.82
CA VAL A 89 4.31 7.60 1.64
C VAL A 89 3.95 8.30 2.95
N LEU A 90 3.09 7.70 3.77
CA LEU A 90 2.60 8.36 4.99
C LEU A 90 3.66 8.37 6.08
N THR A 91 4.59 7.40 6.10
CA THR A 91 5.67 7.34 7.09
C THR A 91 6.47 8.64 7.18
N PRO A 92 7.08 9.16 6.09
CA PRO A 92 7.86 10.41 6.17
C PRO A 92 6.99 11.61 6.55
N VAL A 93 5.75 11.69 6.07
CA VAL A 93 4.79 12.77 6.41
C VAL A 93 4.50 12.77 7.91
N VAL A 94 4.17 11.61 8.46
CA VAL A 94 3.86 11.43 9.88
C VAL A 94 5.09 11.69 10.74
N LEU A 95 6.28 11.27 10.31
CA LEU A 95 7.53 11.57 11.01
C LEU A 95 7.80 13.08 11.09
N ASN A 96 7.67 13.80 9.98
CA ASN A 96 7.83 15.25 9.96
C ASN A 96 6.82 15.93 10.88
N LEU A 97 5.56 15.49 10.84
CA LEU A 97 4.50 16.04 11.69
C LEU A 97 4.74 15.77 13.18
N CYS A 98 5.18 14.56 13.53
CA CYS A 98 5.58 14.21 14.89
C CYS A 98 6.72 15.11 15.38
N ARG A 99 7.73 15.37 14.54
CA ARG A 99 8.87 16.24 14.89
C ARG A 99 8.43 17.69 15.07
N ARG A 100 7.67 18.25 14.12
CA ARG A 100 7.14 19.62 14.18
C ARG A 100 6.27 19.87 15.41
N ARG A 101 5.50 18.88 15.84
CA ARG A 101 4.66 18.93 17.04
C ARG A 101 5.38 18.51 18.33
N GLY A 102 6.66 18.12 18.26
CA GLY A 102 7.46 17.71 19.42
C GLY A 102 6.97 16.41 20.07
N ALA A 103 6.47 15.45 19.30
CA ALA A 103 6.00 14.18 19.85
C ALA A 103 7.11 13.45 20.61
N LYS A 104 6.83 13.04 21.85
CA LYS A 104 7.76 12.30 22.73
C LYS A 104 8.31 11.04 22.05
N THR A 105 7.47 10.35 21.27
CA THR A 105 7.87 9.22 20.44
C THR A 105 7.00 9.14 19.18
N SER A 106 7.63 8.81 18.05
CA SER A 106 6.93 8.59 16.78
C SER A 106 6.35 7.17 16.64
N ILE A 107 6.74 6.23 17.52
CA ILE A 107 6.36 4.81 17.43
C ILE A 107 4.85 4.60 17.32
N PRO A 108 3.98 5.23 18.15
CA PRO A 108 2.54 4.99 18.08
C PRO A 108 1.95 5.40 16.73
N PHE A 109 2.47 6.47 16.13
CA PHE A 109 1.99 6.99 14.85
C PHE A 109 2.49 6.16 13.68
N LEU A 110 3.73 5.66 13.73
CA LEU A 110 4.25 4.72 12.72
C LEU A 110 3.51 3.40 12.77
N LEU A 111 3.24 2.89 13.97
CA LEU A 111 2.46 1.67 14.14
C LEU A 111 1.03 1.87 13.64
N ALA A 112 0.43 3.04 13.88
CA ALA A 112 -0.87 3.40 13.33
C ALA A 112 -0.88 3.39 11.79
N VAL A 113 0.17 3.89 11.12
CA VAL A 113 0.31 3.80 9.66
C VAL A 113 0.36 2.33 9.23
N ALA A 114 1.23 1.53 9.84
CA ALA A 114 1.44 0.13 9.46
C ALA A 114 0.19 -0.73 9.68
N THR A 115 -0.44 -0.66 10.85
CA THR A 115 -1.59 -1.51 11.17
C THR A 115 -2.87 -1.03 10.48
N SER A 116 -3.11 0.28 10.42
CA SER A 116 -4.34 0.80 9.81
C SER A 116 -4.30 0.71 8.29
N SER A 117 -3.13 0.84 7.65
CA SER A 117 -3.01 0.60 6.21
C SER A 117 -3.33 -0.86 5.88
N ASN A 118 -2.83 -1.83 6.65
CA ASN A 118 -3.10 -3.24 6.42
C ASN A 118 -4.59 -3.60 6.61
N ILE A 119 -5.22 -3.02 7.65
CA ILE A 119 -6.67 -3.17 7.87
C ILE A 119 -7.44 -2.54 6.71
N GLY A 120 -7.12 -1.30 6.33
CA GLY A 120 -7.82 -0.58 5.28
C GLY A 120 -7.69 -1.20 3.90
N SER A 121 -6.52 -1.73 3.54
CA SER A 121 -6.32 -2.43 2.25
C SER A 121 -7.25 -3.62 2.08
N SER A 122 -7.67 -4.24 3.19
CA SER A 122 -8.57 -5.40 3.18
C SER A 122 -9.99 -5.05 2.70
N LEU A 123 -10.35 -3.77 2.63
CA LEU A 123 -11.68 -3.33 2.20
C LEU A 123 -11.94 -3.57 0.70
N THR A 124 -10.90 -3.50 -0.14
CA THR A 124 -11.08 -3.53 -1.60
C THR A 124 -10.19 -4.58 -2.24
N ILE A 125 -10.62 -5.06 -3.41
CA ILE A 125 -9.83 -6.01 -4.22
C ILE A 125 -8.50 -5.39 -4.64
N ILE A 126 -8.47 -4.08 -4.91
CA ILE A 126 -7.27 -3.36 -5.35
C ILE A 126 -6.34 -2.96 -4.19
N GLY A 127 -6.84 -2.94 -2.95
CA GLY A 127 -6.09 -2.45 -1.80
C GLY A 127 -4.90 -3.32 -1.42
N ASN A 128 -4.85 -4.58 -1.85
CA ASN A 128 -3.67 -5.42 -1.67
C ASN A 128 -3.58 -6.41 -2.83
N PRO A 129 -2.38 -6.61 -3.42
CA PRO A 129 -2.04 -7.77 -4.25
C PRO A 129 -2.73 -9.09 -3.86
N GLN A 130 -2.75 -9.40 -2.56
CA GLN A 130 -3.34 -10.62 -2.02
C GLN A 130 -4.86 -10.69 -2.25
N ASN A 131 -5.57 -9.56 -2.18
CA ASN A 131 -7.01 -9.51 -2.43
C ASN A 131 -7.32 -9.68 -3.92
N ALA A 132 -6.49 -9.08 -4.77
CA ALA A 132 -6.57 -9.24 -6.22
C ALA A 132 -6.35 -10.70 -6.65
N LEU A 133 -5.40 -11.39 -5.99
CA LEU A 133 -5.19 -12.82 -6.18
C LEU A 133 -6.43 -13.64 -5.77
N ILE A 134 -7.02 -13.38 -4.60
CA ILE A 134 -8.23 -14.07 -4.14
C ILE A 134 -9.38 -13.89 -5.14
N ALA A 135 -9.55 -12.69 -5.67
CA ALA A 135 -10.55 -12.41 -6.70
C ALA A 135 -10.27 -13.17 -8.01
N SER A 136 -9.00 -13.31 -8.41
CA SER A 136 -8.63 -14.04 -9.64
C SER A 136 -8.92 -15.53 -9.60
N ILE A 137 -8.90 -16.15 -8.41
CA ILE A 137 -9.17 -17.58 -8.23
C ILE A 137 -10.61 -17.89 -7.82
N SER A 138 -11.45 -16.86 -7.61
CA SER A 138 -12.82 -16.99 -7.11
C SER A 138 -13.83 -16.54 -8.17
N PRO A 139 -14.38 -17.46 -8.98
CA PRO A 139 -15.34 -17.11 -10.02
C PRO A 139 -16.58 -16.44 -9.44
N GLY A 140 -16.98 -15.30 -10.01
CA GLY A 140 -18.20 -14.56 -9.60
C GLY A 140 -18.03 -13.60 -8.42
N LEU A 141 -16.81 -13.46 -7.88
CA LEU A 141 -16.53 -12.46 -6.84
C LEU A 141 -16.45 -11.06 -7.46
N THR A 142 -17.51 -10.27 -7.28
CA THR A 142 -17.54 -8.88 -7.76
C THR A 142 -16.87 -7.94 -6.75
N PHE A 143 -16.43 -6.77 -7.23
CA PHE A 143 -15.84 -5.73 -6.40
C PHE A 143 -16.75 -5.31 -5.25
N LEU A 144 -18.05 -5.10 -5.54
CA LEU A 144 -19.03 -4.68 -4.54
C LEU A 144 -19.29 -5.78 -3.52
N ASN A 145 -19.43 -7.03 -3.95
CA ASN A 145 -19.65 -8.16 -3.03
C ASN A 145 -18.45 -8.35 -2.09
N PHE A 146 -17.23 -8.19 -2.60
CA PHE A 146 -16.02 -8.22 -1.77
C PHE A 146 -16.00 -7.08 -0.76
N ALA A 147 -16.24 -5.85 -1.21
CA ALA A 147 -16.21 -4.67 -0.36
C ALA A 147 -17.30 -4.71 0.71
N GLU A 148 -18.51 -5.17 0.38
CA GLU A 148 -19.60 -5.33 1.33
C GLU A 148 -19.28 -6.39 2.39
N ALA A 149 -18.73 -7.54 1.98
CA ALA A 149 -18.30 -8.59 2.91
C ALA A 149 -17.18 -8.12 3.85
N MET A 150 -16.27 -7.27 3.36
CA MET A 150 -15.12 -6.79 4.14
C MET A 150 -15.40 -5.50 4.92
N LEU A 151 -16.50 -4.79 4.64
CA LEU A 151 -16.82 -3.51 5.27
C LEU A 151 -16.91 -3.63 6.80
N LEU A 152 -17.68 -4.59 7.30
CA LEU A 152 -17.88 -4.79 8.73
C LEU A 152 -16.57 -5.21 9.44
N PRO A 153 -15.82 -6.23 8.95
CA PRO A 153 -14.50 -6.57 9.50
C PRO A 153 -13.52 -5.40 9.53
N VAL A 154 -13.48 -4.57 8.49
CA VAL A 154 -12.56 -3.43 8.40
C VAL A 154 -12.93 -2.35 9.40
N ILE A 155 -14.21 -2.00 9.54
CA ILE A 155 -14.67 -0.99 10.51
C ILE A 155 -14.36 -1.45 11.94
N LEU A 156 -14.69 -2.70 12.28
CA LEU A 156 -14.43 -3.25 13.60
C LEU A 156 -12.93 -3.35 13.87
N GLY A 157 -12.15 -3.86 12.91
CA GLY A 157 -10.70 -3.95 13.00
C GLY A 157 -10.04 -2.59 13.20
N LEU A 158 -10.46 -1.58 12.45
CA LEU A 158 -9.93 -0.22 12.56
C LEU A 158 -10.27 0.41 13.91
N ALA A 159 -11.50 0.22 14.40
CA ALA A 159 -11.93 0.68 15.71
C ALA A 159 -11.13 0.00 16.84
N MET A 160 -10.99 -1.33 16.77
CA MET A 160 -10.21 -2.11 17.74
C MET A 160 -8.73 -1.70 17.73
N ASN A 161 -8.12 -1.56 16.55
CA ASN A 161 -6.74 -1.12 16.39
C ASN A 161 -6.52 0.29 16.96
N THR A 162 -7.38 1.23 16.59
CA THR A 162 -7.29 2.62 17.08
C THR A 162 -7.45 2.68 18.60
N CYS A 163 -8.40 1.92 19.15
CA CYS A 163 -8.59 1.82 20.59
C CYS A 163 -7.37 1.21 21.29
N ALA A 164 -6.85 0.09 20.78
CA ALA A 164 -5.66 -0.57 21.32
C ALA A 164 -4.44 0.37 21.33
N LEU A 165 -4.19 1.08 20.23
CA LEU A 165 -3.09 2.05 20.14
C LEU A 165 -3.28 3.22 21.12
N CYS A 166 -4.49 3.77 21.22
CA CYS A 166 -4.80 4.85 22.17
C CYS A 166 -4.60 4.44 23.64
N LEU A 167 -5.02 3.22 23.99
CA LEU A 167 -4.95 2.70 25.36
C LEU A 167 -3.52 2.29 25.73
N TYR A 168 -2.83 1.56 24.85
CA TYR A 168 -1.47 1.07 25.09
C TYR A 168 -0.46 2.22 25.17
N PHE A 169 -0.52 3.16 24.21
CA PHE A 169 0.40 4.31 24.15
C PHE A 169 -0.15 5.57 24.84
N ARG A 170 -1.16 5.44 25.72
CA ARG A 170 -1.75 6.55 26.47
C ARG A 170 -0.72 7.49 27.11
N LYS A 171 0.37 6.94 27.64
CA LYS A 171 1.43 7.67 28.35
C LYS A 171 2.50 8.26 27.42
N ASP A 172 2.53 7.79 26.19
CA ASP A 172 3.51 8.17 25.17
C ASP A 172 2.92 9.11 24.10
N LEU A 173 1.59 9.20 24.02
CA LEU A 173 0.85 10.20 23.25
C LEU A 173 0.88 11.56 23.95
N LEU A 174 2.08 12.12 24.04
CA LEU A 174 2.37 13.45 24.58
C LEU A 174 3.20 14.23 23.58
N PHE A 175 2.82 15.49 23.39
CA PHE A 175 3.64 16.48 22.70
C PHE A 175 4.49 17.21 23.76
N THR A 176 5.80 17.20 23.55
CA THR A 176 6.82 17.91 24.31
C THR A 176 7.20 19.16 23.51
N ALA A 177 7.94 20.11 24.11
CA ALA A 177 8.46 21.26 23.39
C ALA A 177 9.17 20.81 22.10
N PRO A 178 8.92 21.46 20.94
CA PRO A 178 9.60 21.11 19.70
C PRO A 178 11.11 21.34 19.89
N GLU A 179 11.93 20.31 19.69
CA GLU A 179 13.37 20.55 19.53
C GLU A 179 13.60 21.28 18.20
N PRO A 180 14.57 22.21 18.13
CA PRO A 180 14.99 22.80 16.87
C PRO A 180 15.73 21.73 16.07
N VAL A 181 15.16 21.27 14.95
CA VAL A 181 15.76 20.20 14.15
C VAL A 181 15.78 20.60 12.68
N GLU A 182 16.90 20.29 12.01
CA GLU A 182 17.05 20.27 10.55
C GLU A 182 15.86 19.54 9.91
N GLU A 183 15.23 20.18 8.92
CA GLU A 183 14.20 19.52 8.12
C GLU A 183 14.80 18.22 7.57
N ILE A 184 14.09 17.10 7.75
CA ILE A 184 14.44 15.93 6.96
C ILE A 184 14.06 16.34 5.53
N ASP A 185 15.07 16.64 4.73
CA ASP A 185 14.98 16.64 3.27
C ASP A 185 14.72 15.19 2.83
N VAL A 186 13.56 14.65 3.18
CA VAL A 186 12.99 13.59 2.38
C VAL A 186 12.65 14.30 1.10
N GLU A 187 13.46 14.09 0.07
CA GLU A 187 13.15 14.44 -1.31
C GLU A 187 11.96 13.59 -1.78
N LEU A 188 10.81 13.78 -1.13
CA LEU A 188 9.50 13.56 -1.71
C LEU A 188 9.46 14.56 -2.84
N ALA A 189 9.86 14.12 -4.05
CA ALA A 189 9.93 14.93 -5.25
C ALA A 189 8.78 15.93 -5.27
N ALA A 190 9.07 17.17 -4.88
CA ALA A 190 8.08 18.21 -4.88
C ALA A 190 7.65 18.35 -6.35
N PRO A 191 6.35 18.44 -6.68
CA PRO A 191 5.97 18.62 -8.07
C PRO A 191 6.53 19.98 -8.47
N GLN A 192 7.58 19.98 -9.30
CA GLN A 192 8.24 21.21 -9.73
C GLN A 192 7.29 22.16 -10.48
N SER A 193 6.06 21.73 -10.80
CA SER A 193 4.98 22.59 -11.31
C SER A 193 3.56 22.11 -10.96
N LYS A 194 2.62 23.05 -10.79
CA LYS A 194 1.17 22.79 -10.60
C LYS A 194 0.54 21.98 -11.74
N CYS A 195 1.14 22.02 -12.93
CA CYS A 195 0.68 21.28 -14.11
C CYS A 195 1.05 19.78 -14.00
N LEU A 196 2.25 19.46 -13.47
CA LEU A 196 2.65 18.09 -13.13
C LEU A 196 1.65 17.45 -12.16
N TRP A 197 1.31 18.15 -11.08
CA TRP A 197 0.41 17.65 -10.05
C TRP A 197 -0.99 17.32 -10.59
N ARG A 198 -1.56 18.22 -11.42
CA ARG A 198 -2.84 17.98 -12.10
C ARG A 198 -2.77 16.75 -13.01
N PHE A 199 -1.68 16.60 -13.76
CA PHE A 199 -1.47 15.44 -14.62
C PHE A 199 -1.38 14.13 -13.82
N TYR A 200 -0.67 14.11 -12.70
CA TYR A 200 -0.58 12.94 -11.82
C TYR A 200 -1.94 12.58 -11.22
N MET A 201 -2.69 13.56 -10.71
CA MET A 201 -4.02 13.32 -10.17
C MET A 201 -4.99 12.80 -11.23
N VAL A 202 -4.93 13.34 -12.44
CA VAL A 202 -5.71 12.83 -13.58
C VAL A 202 -5.27 11.42 -13.94
N ALA A 203 -3.96 11.13 -13.99
CA ALA A 203 -3.46 9.79 -14.29
C ALA A 203 -3.95 8.77 -13.24
N VAL A 204 -3.84 9.07 -11.95
CA VAL A 204 -4.32 8.22 -10.85
C VAL A 204 -5.82 8.01 -10.95
N ALA A 205 -6.59 9.08 -11.12
CA ALA A 205 -8.04 9.00 -11.29
C ALA A 205 -8.40 8.15 -12.52
N VAL A 206 -7.70 8.32 -13.64
CA VAL A 206 -7.91 7.53 -14.86
C VAL A 206 -7.56 6.08 -14.65
N ILE A 207 -6.48 5.73 -13.95
CA ILE A 207 -6.11 4.33 -13.68
C ILE A 207 -7.11 3.68 -12.75
N VAL A 208 -7.43 4.32 -11.62
CA VAL A 208 -8.41 3.81 -10.65
C VAL A 208 -9.76 3.64 -11.35
N THR A 209 -10.15 4.61 -12.18
CA THR A 209 -11.41 4.54 -12.95
C THR A 209 -11.34 3.47 -14.02
N ALA A 210 -10.25 3.33 -14.78
CA ALA A 210 -10.08 2.31 -15.81
C ALA A 210 -10.07 0.90 -15.20
N MET A 211 -9.45 0.72 -14.03
CA MET A 211 -9.50 -0.53 -13.28
C MET A 211 -10.93 -0.79 -12.79
N VAL A 212 -11.58 0.15 -12.13
CA VAL A 212 -12.97 0.00 -11.66
C VAL A 212 -13.91 -0.31 -12.84
N VAL A 213 -13.78 0.38 -13.96
CA VAL A 213 -14.57 0.18 -15.18
C VAL A 213 -14.29 -1.20 -15.79
N GLY A 214 -13.02 -1.58 -15.99
CA GLY A 214 -12.67 -2.90 -16.53
C GLY A 214 -13.24 -4.05 -15.69
N TRP A 215 -13.24 -3.91 -14.36
CA TRP A 215 -13.85 -4.86 -13.44
C TRP A 215 -15.39 -4.84 -13.47
N VAL A 216 -16.03 -3.67 -13.53
CA VAL A 216 -17.50 -3.54 -13.64
C VAL A 216 -18.03 -4.17 -14.92
N PHE A 217 -17.28 -4.05 -16.03
CA PHE A 217 -17.64 -4.63 -17.33
C PHE A 217 -17.14 -6.06 -17.53
N ASN A 218 -16.63 -6.72 -16.47
CA ASN A 218 -16.24 -8.13 -16.48
C ASN A 218 -15.18 -8.45 -17.58
N MET A 219 -14.34 -7.46 -17.91
CA MET A 219 -13.21 -7.64 -18.82
C MET A 219 -12.07 -8.35 -18.09
N ALA A 220 -11.21 -9.08 -18.80
CA ALA A 220 -10.01 -9.69 -18.22
C ALA A 220 -9.15 -8.60 -17.53
N THR A 221 -9.11 -8.65 -16.20
CA THR A 221 -8.67 -7.53 -15.35
C THR A 221 -7.15 -7.42 -15.26
N ASP A 222 -6.46 -8.51 -15.62
CA ASP A 222 -5.02 -8.60 -15.82
C ASP A 222 -4.54 -7.78 -17.02
N ASP A 223 -5.25 -7.84 -18.15
CA ASP A 223 -4.91 -7.05 -19.34
C ASP A 223 -5.02 -5.54 -19.07
N VAL A 224 -6.05 -5.11 -18.33
CA VAL A 224 -6.28 -3.71 -17.97
C VAL A 224 -5.20 -3.19 -17.01
N ALA A 225 -4.81 -3.98 -16.01
CA ALA A 225 -3.77 -3.62 -15.06
C ALA A 225 -2.38 -3.53 -15.73
N LEU A 226 -2.06 -4.47 -16.62
CA LEU A 226 -0.82 -4.45 -17.40
C LEU A 226 -0.78 -3.25 -18.34
N ALA A 227 -1.85 -2.98 -19.10
CA ALA A 227 -1.92 -1.86 -20.01
C ALA A 227 -1.79 -0.51 -19.28
N ALA A 228 -2.45 -0.37 -18.12
CA ALA A 228 -2.33 0.83 -17.30
C ALA A 228 -0.91 1.01 -16.75
N GLY A 229 -0.33 -0.01 -16.13
CA GLY A 229 1.02 0.04 -15.55
C GLY A 229 2.11 0.32 -16.60
N SER A 230 2.06 -0.36 -17.74
CA SER A 230 3.01 -0.17 -18.85
C SER A 230 2.91 1.21 -19.50
N THR A 231 1.69 1.72 -19.71
CA THR A 231 1.46 3.06 -20.27
C THR A 231 2.03 4.15 -19.36
N LEU A 232 1.85 4.04 -18.04
CA LEU A 232 2.39 5.01 -17.09
C LEU A 232 3.90 4.98 -17.01
N MET A 233 4.49 3.78 -17.04
CA MET A 233 5.93 3.66 -17.04
C MET A 233 6.55 4.21 -18.31
N LEU A 234 5.90 3.98 -19.46
CA LEU A 234 6.32 4.58 -20.72
C LEU A 234 6.21 6.11 -20.68
N LEU A 235 5.10 6.65 -20.17
CA LEU A 235 4.94 8.10 -19.99
C LEU A 235 6.00 8.68 -19.04
N ARG A 236 6.34 7.98 -17.95
CA ARG A 236 7.43 8.35 -17.03
C ARG A 236 8.78 8.35 -17.74
N ALA A 237 9.08 7.29 -18.49
CA ALA A 237 10.36 7.13 -19.19
C ALA A 237 10.54 8.19 -20.27
N LEU A 238 9.50 8.45 -21.06
CA LEU A 238 9.48 9.51 -22.07
C LEU A 238 9.64 10.89 -21.43
N ARG A 239 9.02 11.11 -20.26
CA ARG A 239 9.14 12.38 -19.54
C ARG A 239 10.50 12.60 -18.90
N ARG A 240 11.11 11.58 -18.29
CA ARG A 240 12.49 11.67 -17.77
C ARG A 240 13.47 12.03 -18.88
N ARG A 241 13.32 11.38 -20.05
CA ARG A 241 14.07 11.74 -21.25
C ARG A 241 13.83 13.17 -21.72
N ALA A 242 12.59 13.66 -21.66
CA ALA A 242 12.25 15.04 -22.02
C ALA A 242 12.71 16.08 -20.98
N ALA A 243 12.86 15.69 -19.71
CA ALA A 243 13.33 16.55 -18.62
C ALA A 243 14.86 16.69 -18.57
N GLY A 244 15.60 15.83 -19.28
CA GLY A 244 17.06 15.91 -19.39
C GLY A 244 17.84 15.35 -18.19
N ASP A 245 17.19 14.59 -17.30
CA ASP A 245 17.81 13.97 -16.11
C ASP A 245 18.68 12.72 -16.42
N ASP A 246 19.37 12.72 -17.56
CA ASP A 246 20.45 11.76 -17.84
C ASP A 246 21.81 12.48 -17.65
N LEU A 247 22.18 12.71 -16.38
CA LEU A 247 23.57 12.88 -15.89
C LEU A 247 23.62 12.84 -14.36
#